data_AF-A0A5N5THR7-F1
#
_entry.id   AF-A0A5N5THR7-F1
#
_cell.length_a   1.000
_cell.length_b   1.000
_cell.length_c   1.000
_cell.angle_alpha   90.00
_cell.angle_beta   90.00
_cell.angle_gamma   90.00
#
_symmetry.space_group_name_H-M   'P 1'
#
loop_
_entity.id
_entity.type
_entity.pdbx_description
1 polymer ?
#
loop_
_entity_poly.entity_id
_entity_poly.type
_entity_poly.pdbx_seq_one_letter_code
_entity_poly.pdbx_strand_id
1 'polypeptide(L)'
;MLYRGEDEQIKAQNTLGSFMELRPISLPDMIHLMKLCGDLPRNQIQIEDGNTSSQSRGGRRSSFILPGTLWCGVRDRAPRYENLGPRKRLDNCCRTHDHCPLKVGSFENRYGLTNFGFATRSHCLCDNEFFHCLKNVGNEVANMIANFFFEILRVECLQPLEKKSHHDTLLYPVNNLYYCDAYDEVKKCRFWKKRKVSYDYKFERSIDETQYYDVFIA
;
A
#
# COMPACT_ATOMS: atom_id res chain seq x y z
N MET A 1 7.23 -1.73 -20.04
CA MET A 1 6.14 -2.65 -19.65
C MET A 1 5.29 -1.91 -18.65
N LEU A 2 4.03 -1.62 -18.99
CA LEU A 2 3.07 -0.98 -18.08
C LEU A 2 2.48 -2.03 -17.13
N TYR A 3 2.17 -1.62 -15.90
CA TYR A 3 1.74 -2.51 -14.81
C TYR A 3 0.37 -3.15 -15.08
N ARG A 4 0.12 -4.33 -14.47
CA ARG A 4 -1.18 -5.02 -14.52
C ARG A 4 -2.25 -4.21 -13.78
N GLY A 5 -3.07 -3.45 -14.52
CA GLY A 5 -4.20 -2.68 -14.00
C GLY A 5 -3.98 -1.15 -13.94
N GLU A 6 -2.79 -0.65 -14.26
CA GLU A 6 -2.54 0.79 -14.34
C GLU A 6 -3.29 1.41 -15.53
N ASP A 7 -3.35 0.69 -16.66
CA ASP A 7 -4.16 1.06 -17.81
C ASP A 7 -5.67 1.14 -17.47
N GLU A 8 -6.14 0.27 -16.58
CA GLU A 8 -7.54 0.27 -16.13
C GLU A 8 -7.82 1.44 -15.19
N GLN A 9 -6.89 1.76 -14.28
CA GLN A 9 -7.00 2.93 -13.41
C GLN A 9 -6.99 4.24 -14.20
N ILE A 10 -6.10 4.38 -15.20
CA ILE A 10 -6.04 5.56 -16.06
C ILE A 10 -7.34 5.68 -16.87
N LYS A 11 -7.85 4.58 -17.44
CA LYS A 11 -9.14 4.57 -18.14
C LYS A 11 -10.30 4.96 -17.22
N ALA A 12 -10.33 4.44 -15.99
CA ALA A 12 -11.35 4.77 -15.01
C ALA A 12 -11.31 6.25 -14.63
N GLN A 13 -10.12 6.80 -14.37
CA GLN A 13 -9.93 8.22 -14.09
C GLN A 13 -10.36 9.09 -15.27
N ASN A 14 -9.93 8.77 -16.50
CA ASN A 14 -10.34 9.53 -17.69
C ASN A 14 -11.86 9.51 -17.90
N THR A 15 -12.48 8.36 -17.64
CA THR A 15 -13.94 8.22 -17.73
C THR A 15 -14.62 9.08 -16.67
N LEU A 16 -14.21 9.00 -15.40
CA LEU A 16 -14.77 9.82 -14.31
C LEU A 16 -14.58 11.31 -14.55
N GLY A 17 -13.40 11.71 -15.03
CA GLY A 17 -13.07 13.09 -15.38
C GLY A 17 -13.91 13.67 -16.52
N SER A 18 -14.57 12.83 -17.33
CA SER A 18 -15.53 13.30 -18.34
C SER A 18 -16.90 13.68 -17.75
N PHE A 19 -17.22 13.19 -16.55
CA PHE A 19 -18.50 13.44 -15.88
C PHE A 19 -18.40 14.39 -14.67
N MET A 20 -17.21 14.53 -14.07
CA MET A 20 -16.99 15.39 -12.90
C MET A 20 -15.57 15.96 -12.86
N GLU A 21 -15.39 17.08 -12.15
CA GLU A 21 -14.06 17.65 -11.88
C GLU A 21 -13.28 16.72 -10.92
N LEU A 22 -12.11 16.25 -11.37
CA LEU A 22 -11.19 15.47 -10.54
C LEU A 22 -10.24 16.41 -9.81
N ARG A 23 -10.21 16.31 -8.47
CA ARG A 23 -9.25 17.03 -7.64
C ARG A 23 -8.19 16.08 -7.09
N PRO A 24 -6.90 16.46 -7.12
CA PRO A 24 -5.86 15.65 -6.51
C PRO A 24 -6.06 15.59 -4.99
N ILE A 25 -5.94 14.39 -4.43
CA ILE A 25 -6.03 14.14 -2.99
C ILE A 25 -4.62 13.79 -2.49
N SER A 26 -4.25 14.28 -1.30
CA SER A 26 -2.95 13.96 -0.71
C SER A 26 -2.89 12.48 -0.32
N LEU A 27 -1.69 11.89 -0.27
CA LEU A 27 -1.53 10.50 0.18
C LEU A 27 -2.10 10.25 1.59
N PRO A 28 -1.87 11.11 2.59
CA PRO A 28 -2.50 11.00 3.91
C PRO A 28 -4.02 10.97 3.84
N ASP A 29 -4.62 11.88 3.09
CA ASP A 29 -6.08 11.96 2.95
C ASP A 29 -6.63 10.70 2.27
N MET A 30 -5.93 10.21 1.24
CA MET A 30 -6.33 8.98 0.56
C MET A 30 -6.27 7.77 1.51
N ILE A 31 -5.22 7.65 2.31
CA ILE A 31 -5.08 6.60 3.33
C ILE A 31 -6.18 6.73 4.40
N HIS A 32 -6.47 7.95 4.83
CA HIS A 32 -7.55 8.22 5.78
C HIS A 32 -8.91 7.77 5.23
N LEU A 33 -9.22 8.10 3.97
CA LEU A 33 -10.44 7.64 3.30
C LEU A 33 -10.52 6.11 3.21
N MET A 34 -9.41 5.44 2.88
CA MET A 34 -9.35 3.98 2.84
C MET A 34 -9.64 3.36 4.21
N LYS A 35 -9.11 3.95 5.29
CA LYS A 35 -9.37 3.54 6.67
C LYS A 35 -10.86 3.68 7.02
N LEU A 36 -11.45 4.84 6.75
CA LEU A 36 -12.88 5.07 6.96
C LEU A 36 -13.74 4.05 6.20
N CYS A 37 -13.43 3.79 4.93
CA CYS A 37 -14.14 2.79 4.12
C CYS A 37 -14.07 1.39 4.75
N GLY A 38 -12.92 1.02 5.33
CA GLY A 38 -12.74 -0.25 6.02
C GLY A 38 -13.55 -0.38 7.31
N ASP A 39 -13.81 0.73 8.00
CA ASP A 39 -14.50 0.78 9.29
C ASP A 39 -16.02 1.00 9.18
N LEU A 40 -16.55 1.25 7.97
CA LEU A 40 -17.98 1.44 7.76
C LEU A 40 -18.78 0.23 8.29
N PRO A 41 -19.82 0.44 9.12
CA PRO A 41 -20.69 -0.63 9.56
C PRO A 41 -21.37 -1.19 8.33
N ARG A 42 -20.99 -2.41 7.96
CA ARG A 42 -21.65 -3.15 6.90
C ARG A 42 -22.98 -3.65 7.48
N ASN A 43 -23.97 -2.76 7.55
CA ASN A 43 -25.36 -3.16 7.73
C ASN A 43 -25.63 -4.26 6.69
N GLN A 44 -26.26 -5.35 7.13
CA GLN A 44 -26.48 -6.58 6.39
C GLN A 44 -27.17 -6.30 5.04
N ILE A 45 -26.43 -5.90 4.02
CA ILE A 45 -26.81 -6.23 2.66
C ILE A 45 -26.44 -7.71 2.57
N GLN A 46 -27.43 -8.57 2.85
CA GLN A 46 -27.42 -9.93 2.39
C GLN A 46 -27.49 -9.84 0.86
N ILE A 47 -26.34 -9.64 0.22
CA ILE A 47 -26.20 -10.11 -1.15
C ILE A 47 -26.21 -11.62 -0.96
N GLU A 48 -27.37 -12.23 -1.19
CA GLU A 48 -27.47 -13.66 -1.37
C GLU A 48 -26.49 -14.00 -2.49
N ASP A 49 -25.31 -14.51 -2.11
CA ASP A 49 -24.45 -15.22 -3.03
C ASP A 49 -25.31 -16.41 -3.50
N GLY A 50 -25.96 -16.22 -4.64
CA GLY A 50 -26.60 -17.29 -5.38
C GLY A 50 -25.65 -18.47 -5.38
N ASN A 51 -26.19 -19.64 -5.06
CA ASN A 51 -25.49 -20.89 -4.83
C ASN A 51 -24.79 -21.36 -6.12
N THR A 52 -23.76 -20.64 -6.55
CA THR A 52 -22.83 -21.03 -7.60
C THR A 52 -21.59 -21.50 -6.89
N SER A 53 -21.59 -22.80 -6.61
CA SER A 53 -20.42 -23.64 -6.50
C SER A 53 -19.61 -23.62 -7.81
N SER A 54 -19.19 -22.44 -8.25
CA SER A 54 -18.16 -22.31 -9.26
C SER A 54 -16.84 -22.56 -8.55
N GLN A 55 -16.51 -23.86 -8.43
CA GLN A 55 -15.13 -24.31 -8.39
C GLN A 55 -14.43 -23.73 -9.61
N SER A 56 -13.88 -22.52 -9.48
CA SER A 56 -12.94 -21.98 -10.45
C SER A 56 -11.68 -22.84 -10.34
N ARG A 57 -11.62 -23.88 -11.17
CA ARG A 57 -10.39 -24.58 -11.56
C ARG A 57 -9.50 -23.60 -12.34
N GLY A 58 -8.92 -22.64 -11.62
CA GLY A 58 -7.85 -21.75 -12.10
C GLY A 58 -6.56 -22.15 -11.39
N GLY A 59 -5.52 -22.49 -12.15
CA GLY A 59 -4.33 -23.20 -11.69
C GLY A 59 -3.74 -22.70 -10.38
N ARG A 60 -3.39 -23.64 -9.50
CA ARG A 60 -2.63 -23.44 -8.26
C ARG A 60 -1.27 -22.80 -8.55
N ARG A 61 -1.24 -21.47 -8.69
CA ARG A 61 -0.03 -20.71 -8.36
C ARG A 61 -0.02 -20.63 -6.83
N SER A 62 1.05 -21.12 -6.21
CA SER A 62 1.24 -21.14 -4.76
C SER A 62 1.25 -19.71 -4.18
N SER A 63 0.07 -19.12 -4.00
CA SER A 63 -0.11 -17.90 -3.21
C SER A 63 -0.13 -18.31 -1.74
N PHE A 64 0.88 -17.92 -0.98
CA PHE A 64 0.90 -18.07 0.47
C PHE A 64 -0.09 -17.07 1.07
N ILE A 65 -1.38 -17.44 1.12
CA ILE A 65 -2.46 -16.68 1.77
C ILE A 65 -2.76 -17.31 3.13
N LEU A 66 -2.83 -16.48 4.17
CA LEU A 66 -3.17 -16.92 5.51
C LEU A 66 -4.59 -17.53 5.56
N PRO A 67 -4.78 -18.72 6.17
CA PRO A 67 -6.10 -19.32 6.32
C PRO A 67 -7.12 -18.41 7.01
N GLY A 68 -8.33 -18.35 6.47
CA GLY A 68 -9.40 -17.46 6.95
C GLY A 68 -9.30 -16.02 6.45
N THR A 69 -8.38 -15.73 5.54
CA THR A 69 -8.20 -14.43 4.88
C THR A 69 -8.21 -14.59 3.36
N LEU A 70 -8.45 -13.51 2.63
CA LEU A 70 -8.35 -13.43 1.17
C LEU A 70 -7.23 -12.50 0.70
N TRP A 71 -6.78 -11.58 1.57
CA TRP A 71 -5.82 -10.52 1.27
C TRP A 71 -4.49 -10.66 2.01
N CYS A 72 -4.42 -11.40 3.12
CA CYS A 72 -3.17 -11.52 3.89
C CYS A 72 -2.22 -12.55 3.26
N GLY A 73 -1.37 -12.14 2.33
CA GLY A 73 -0.35 -13.01 1.75
C GLY A 73 0.37 -12.48 0.52
N VAL A 74 1.00 -13.39 -0.24
CA VAL A 74 1.61 -13.04 -1.54
C VAL A 74 0.51 -12.93 -2.58
N ARG A 75 0.18 -11.68 -2.95
CA ARG A 75 -1.03 -11.31 -3.72
C ARG A 75 -2.31 -11.59 -2.92
N ASP A 76 -3.46 -11.30 -3.50
CA ASP A 76 -4.76 -11.64 -2.97
C ASP A 76 -5.42 -12.78 -3.77
N ARG A 77 -6.48 -13.35 -3.20
CA ARG A 77 -7.37 -14.32 -3.85
C ARG A 77 -8.84 -13.88 -3.78
N ALA A 78 -9.08 -12.60 -3.54
CA ALA A 78 -10.42 -12.08 -3.37
C ALA A 78 -11.10 -11.95 -4.75
N PRO A 79 -12.32 -12.47 -4.94
CA PRO A 79 -13.02 -12.29 -6.22
C PRO A 79 -13.36 -10.81 -6.50
N ARG A 80 -13.66 -10.05 -5.44
CA ARG A 80 -13.97 -8.61 -5.49
C ARG A 80 -13.37 -7.91 -4.28
N TYR A 81 -13.23 -6.59 -4.39
CA TYR A 81 -12.71 -5.73 -3.33
C TYR A 81 -13.48 -5.88 -2.00
N GLU A 82 -14.80 -6.05 -2.06
CA GLU A 82 -15.67 -6.11 -0.90
C GLU A 82 -15.57 -7.44 -0.16
N ASN A 83 -15.09 -8.49 -0.81
CA ASN A 83 -15.00 -9.83 -0.23
C ASN A 83 -13.88 -9.88 0.80
N LEU A 84 -14.25 -10.22 2.03
CA LEU A 84 -13.33 -10.51 3.12
C LEU A 84 -13.57 -11.95 3.58
N GLY A 85 -12.50 -12.61 4.00
CA GLY A 85 -12.56 -13.92 4.63
C GLY A 85 -13.19 -13.88 6.03
N PRO A 86 -13.34 -15.05 6.67
CA PRO A 86 -13.90 -15.16 8.02
C PRO A 86 -13.23 -14.27 9.06
N ARG A 87 -11.92 -14.01 8.94
CA ARG A 87 -11.18 -13.10 9.82
C ARG A 87 -11.30 -11.66 9.35
N LYS A 88 -12.54 -11.15 9.23
CA LYS A 88 -12.85 -9.86 8.57
C LYS A 88 -11.96 -8.69 8.97
N ARG A 89 -11.79 -8.44 10.28
CA ARG A 89 -10.96 -7.32 10.78
C ARG A 89 -9.49 -7.44 10.37
N LEU A 90 -8.93 -8.63 10.50
CA LEU A 90 -7.55 -8.93 10.09
C LEU A 90 -7.37 -8.80 8.58
N ASP A 91 -8.29 -9.40 7.83
CA ASP A 91 -8.26 -9.42 6.37
C ASP A 91 -8.45 -8.01 5.79
N ASN A 92 -9.23 -7.16 6.46
CA ASN A 92 -9.37 -5.75 6.12
C ASN A 92 -8.05 -4.98 6.27
N CYS A 93 -7.26 -5.23 7.33
CA CYS A 93 -5.93 -4.61 7.47
C CYS A 93 -5.04 -4.93 6.26
N CYS A 94 -5.02 -6.20 5.84
CA CYS A 94 -4.25 -6.65 4.69
C CYS A 94 -4.78 -6.07 3.37
N ARG A 95 -6.10 -6.06 3.16
CA ARG A 95 -6.71 -5.44 1.97
C ARG A 95 -6.34 -3.97 1.83
N THR A 96 -6.44 -3.21 2.93
CA THR A 96 -6.11 -1.79 2.95
C THR A 96 -4.63 -1.58 2.64
N HIS A 97 -3.74 -2.39 3.21
CA HIS A 97 -2.30 -2.35 2.93
C HIS A 97 -1.98 -2.70 1.46
N ASP A 98 -2.60 -3.76 0.94
CA ASP A 98 -2.46 -4.18 -0.46
C ASP A 98 -2.88 -3.07 -1.42
N HIS A 99 -3.83 -2.22 -1.06
CA HIS A 99 -4.27 -1.11 -1.90
C HIS A 99 -3.51 0.19 -1.66
N CYS A 100 -2.34 0.14 -1.01
CA CYS A 100 -1.51 1.34 -0.83
C CYS A 100 -1.34 2.08 -2.17
N PRO A 101 -1.72 3.37 -2.25
CA PRO A 101 -1.68 4.12 -3.51
C PRO A 101 -0.28 4.23 -4.11
N LEU A 102 0.73 4.13 -3.25
CA LEU A 102 2.12 4.14 -3.63
C LEU A 102 2.82 2.89 -3.13
N LYS A 103 3.07 1.98 -4.08
CA LYS A 103 3.78 0.73 -3.84
C LYS A 103 4.54 0.29 -5.10
N VAL A 104 5.59 -0.49 -4.90
CA VAL A 104 6.33 -1.18 -5.97
C VAL A 104 6.29 -2.67 -5.66
N GLY A 105 5.64 -3.45 -6.52
CA GLY A 105 5.50 -4.89 -6.32
C GLY A 105 6.83 -5.63 -6.35
N SER A 106 6.82 -6.85 -5.84
CA SER A 106 7.96 -7.77 -5.88
C SER A 106 8.46 -7.99 -7.31
N PHE A 107 9.76 -7.78 -7.55
CA PHE A 107 10.39 -7.85 -8.88
C PHE A 107 9.80 -6.91 -9.94
N GLU A 108 9.09 -5.86 -9.51
CA GLU A 108 8.53 -4.86 -10.42
C GLU A 108 9.41 -3.62 -10.50
N ASN A 109 9.26 -2.90 -11.61
CA ASN A 109 9.81 -1.58 -11.80
C ASN A 109 8.66 -0.57 -11.90
N ARG A 110 8.60 0.38 -10.97
CA ARG A 110 7.59 1.44 -10.95
C ARG A 110 8.15 2.69 -10.30
N TYR A 111 7.70 3.85 -10.75
CA TYR A 111 8.22 5.14 -10.34
C TYR A 111 9.73 5.25 -10.60
N GLY A 112 10.11 4.57 -11.69
CA GLY A 112 11.37 3.92 -12.02
C GLY A 112 12.29 3.37 -10.91
N LEU A 113 11.72 3.08 -9.73
CA LEU A 113 12.33 2.22 -8.73
C LEU A 113 12.17 0.76 -9.15
N THR A 114 13.26 -0.01 -9.12
CA THR A 114 13.19 -1.47 -9.24
C THR A 114 13.22 -2.12 -7.86
N ASN A 115 12.17 -2.88 -7.53
CA ASN A 115 12.11 -3.66 -6.32
C ASN A 115 12.64 -5.08 -6.56
N PHE A 116 13.93 -5.29 -6.30
CA PHE A 116 14.55 -6.62 -6.37
C PHE A 116 14.19 -7.56 -5.21
N GLY A 117 13.41 -7.07 -4.23
CA GLY A 117 12.97 -7.86 -3.09
C GLY A 117 11.77 -8.75 -3.43
N PHE A 118 11.61 -9.84 -2.68
CA PHE A 118 10.51 -10.78 -2.85
C PHE A 118 9.16 -10.27 -2.28
N ALA A 119 9.19 -9.21 -1.47
CA ALA A 119 8.00 -8.56 -0.91
C ALA A 119 7.72 -7.23 -1.62
N THR A 120 6.44 -6.86 -1.73
CA THR A 120 6.01 -5.53 -2.16
C THR A 120 6.51 -4.47 -1.20
N ARG A 121 7.03 -3.36 -1.72
CA ARG A 121 7.45 -2.20 -0.94
C ARG A 121 6.39 -1.11 -1.06
N SER A 122 5.75 -0.74 0.05
CA SER A 122 4.70 0.28 0.10
C SER A 122 5.23 1.59 0.67
N HIS A 123 4.44 2.66 0.62
CA HIS A 123 4.77 3.91 1.28
C HIS A 123 4.83 3.74 2.81
N CYS A 124 5.75 4.43 3.47
CA CYS A 124 5.92 4.30 4.93
C CYS A 124 4.67 4.63 5.74
N LEU A 125 3.82 5.54 5.27
CA LEU A 125 2.48 5.76 5.86
C LEU A 125 1.58 4.52 5.82
N CYS A 126 1.54 3.82 4.69
CA CYS A 126 0.71 2.63 4.55
C CYS A 126 1.20 1.53 5.49
N ASP A 127 2.52 1.35 5.60
CA ASP A 127 3.12 0.39 6.52
C ASP A 127 2.85 0.76 7.99
N ASN A 128 2.85 2.05 8.34
CA ASN A 128 2.50 2.51 9.68
C ASN A 128 1.03 2.24 10.03
N GLU A 129 0.10 2.60 9.14
CA GLU A 129 -1.32 2.29 9.35
C GLU A 129 -1.57 0.79 9.38
N PHE A 130 -0.83 0.00 8.59
CA PHE A 130 -0.93 -1.46 8.62
C PHE A 130 -0.49 -2.02 9.98
N PHE A 131 0.65 -1.56 10.51
CA PHE A 131 1.11 -1.92 11.85
C PHE A 131 0.05 -1.61 12.91
N HIS A 132 -0.47 -0.37 12.93
CA HIS A 132 -1.50 0.04 13.89
C HIS A 132 -2.81 -0.75 13.73
N CYS A 133 -3.22 -1.05 12.50
CA CYS A 133 -4.40 -1.88 12.24
C CYS A 133 -4.23 -3.28 12.83
N LEU A 134 -3.10 -3.96 12.58
CA LEU A 134 -2.83 -5.29 13.14
C LEU A 134 -2.80 -5.28 14.67
N LYS A 135 -2.22 -4.23 15.27
CA LYS A 135 -2.21 -4.03 16.72
C LYS A 135 -3.61 -3.88 17.29
N ASN A 136 -4.47 -3.09 16.64
CA ASN A 136 -5.86 -2.88 17.06
C ASN A 136 -6.72 -4.16 16.91
N VAL A 137 -6.38 -5.06 15.98
CA VAL A 137 -7.02 -6.38 15.90
C VAL A 137 -6.67 -7.24 17.12
N GLY A 138 -5.44 -7.14 17.63
CA GLY A 138 -5.06 -7.57 18.98
C GLY A 138 -5.09 -9.07 19.27
N ASN A 139 -5.27 -9.94 18.27
CA ASN A 139 -5.24 -11.40 18.44
C ASN A 139 -3.89 -12.02 18.04
N GLU A 140 -3.66 -13.26 18.47
CA GLU A 140 -2.40 -13.98 18.24
C GLU A 140 -2.00 -14.03 16.75
N VAL A 141 -2.96 -14.26 15.86
CA VAL A 141 -2.71 -14.33 14.42
C VAL A 141 -2.31 -12.97 13.84
N ALA A 142 -2.95 -11.89 14.28
CA ALA A 142 -2.57 -10.53 13.90
C ALA A 142 -1.15 -10.19 14.38
N ASN A 143 -0.82 -10.53 15.63
CA ASN A 143 0.52 -10.35 16.19
C ASN A 143 1.59 -11.14 15.41
N MET A 144 1.25 -12.36 14.97
CA MET A 144 2.14 -13.19 14.14
C MET A 144 2.42 -12.54 12.78
N ILE A 145 1.39 -12.06 12.06
CA ILE A 145 1.58 -11.36 10.77
C ILE A 145 2.49 -10.15 10.98
N ALA A 146 2.17 -9.40 12.02
CA ALA A 146 2.82 -8.14 12.30
C ALA A 146 4.32 -8.40 12.64
N ASN A 147 4.64 -9.40 13.45
CA ASN A 147 6.02 -9.84 13.68
C ASN A 147 6.71 -10.30 12.38
N PHE A 148 6.03 -11.13 11.59
CA PHE A 148 6.58 -11.64 10.34
C PHE A 148 6.96 -10.52 9.37
N PHE A 149 6.06 -9.55 9.15
CA PHE A 149 6.29 -8.45 8.21
C PHE A 149 7.35 -7.46 8.72
N PHE A 150 7.24 -7.02 9.98
CA PHE A 150 8.04 -5.91 10.50
C PHE A 150 9.36 -6.33 11.17
N GLU A 151 9.41 -7.52 11.78
CA GLU A 151 10.61 -8.00 12.51
C GLU A 151 11.43 -9.02 11.73
N ILE A 152 10.77 -9.97 11.07
CA ILE A 152 11.44 -11.06 10.34
C ILE A 152 11.81 -10.61 8.93
N LEU A 153 10.83 -10.17 8.13
CA LEU A 153 11.08 -9.74 6.76
C LEU A 153 11.74 -8.36 6.69
N ARG A 154 11.47 -7.50 7.68
CA ARG A 154 11.99 -6.12 7.77
C ARG A 154 11.85 -5.38 6.44
N VAL A 155 10.65 -5.45 5.85
CA VAL A 155 10.37 -4.85 4.55
C VAL A 155 10.64 -3.35 4.62
N GLU A 156 11.46 -2.85 3.69
CA GLU A 156 11.77 -1.42 3.59
C GLU A 156 10.63 -0.68 2.89
N CYS A 157 10.17 0.41 3.48
CA CYS A 157 9.14 1.27 2.91
C CYS A 157 9.73 2.40 2.07
N LEU A 158 8.87 3.05 1.29
CA LEU A 158 9.19 4.18 0.41
C LEU A 158 8.77 5.50 1.07
N GLN A 159 9.66 6.49 1.04
CA GLN A 159 9.36 7.86 1.47
C GLN A 159 9.91 8.86 0.44
N PRO A 160 9.18 9.96 0.14
CA PRO A 160 9.73 11.04 -0.67
C PRO A 160 11.01 11.62 -0.03
N LEU A 161 11.95 12.06 -0.86
CA LEU A 161 12.96 12.99 -0.37
C LEU A 161 12.32 14.37 -0.21
N GLU A 162 12.54 14.98 0.94
CA GLU A 162 12.32 16.41 1.09
C GLU A 162 13.23 17.13 0.09
N LYS A 163 12.65 18.10 -0.65
CA LYS A 163 13.41 18.91 -1.60
C LYS A 163 14.50 19.66 -0.85
N LYS A 164 15.75 19.22 -0.98
CA LYS A 164 16.87 20.15 -0.91
C LYS A 164 17.03 20.72 -2.30
N SER A 165 16.89 22.03 -2.44
CA SER A 165 17.17 22.78 -3.66
C SER A 165 18.62 22.54 -4.08
N HIS A 166 18.88 21.53 -4.90
CA HIS A 166 20.14 21.39 -5.61
C HIS A 166 19.84 21.35 -7.09
N HIS A 167 19.84 22.53 -7.70
CA HIS A 167 19.93 22.69 -9.14
C HIS A 167 21.34 22.41 -9.67
N ASP A 168 22.34 22.27 -8.80
CA ASP A 168 23.70 21.95 -9.20
C ASP A 168 24.20 20.75 -8.40
N THR A 169 24.15 19.58 -9.02
CA THR A 169 25.17 18.53 -9.04
C THR A 169 24.47 17.26 -9.53
N LEU A 170 24.95 16.71 -10.63
CA LEU A 170 24.56 15.41 -11.15
C LEU A 170 24.66 14.36 -10.03
N LEU A 171 23.53 14.05 -9.39
CA LEU A 171 23.41 12.87 -8.52
C LEU A 171 23.40 11.63 -9.41
N TYR A 172 24.58 11.25 -9.92
CA TYR A 172 24.80 9.89 -10.35
C TYR A 172 24.65 8.98 -9.13
N PRO A 173 23.86 7.91 -9.21
CA PRO A 173 23.53 7.08 -8.06
C PRO A 173 24.75 6.24 -7.67
N VAL A 174 25.53 6.72 -6.71
CA VAL A 174 26.42 5.83 -5.96
C VAL A 174 25.50 5.07 -4.99
N ASN A 175 25.28 3.77 -5.24
CA ASN A 175 24.59 2.79 -4.38
C ASN A 175 23.06 2.56 -4.49
N ASN A 176 22.38 2.83 -5.61
CA ASN A 176 20.96 2.46 -5.82
C ASN A 176 19.97 2.98 -4.72
N LEU A 177 20.31 4.08 -4.05
CA LEU A 177 19.55 4.66 -2.93
C LEU A 177 18.49 5.69 -3.35
N TYR A 178 18.54 6.20 -4.59
CA TYR A 178 17.73 7.32 -5.07
C TYR A 178 17.30 7.09 -6.52
N TYR A 179 16.12 7.60 -6.91
CA TYR A 179 15.60 7.50 -8.28
C TYR A 179 14.69 8.69 -8.64
N CYS A 180 14.69 9.13 -9.90
CA CYS A 180 13.90 10.25 -10.43
C CYS A 180 12.71 9.77 -11.27
N ASP A 181 11.51 10.15 -10.86
CA ASP A 181 10.29 9.77 -11.56
C ASP A 181 9.69 10.96 -12.33
N ALA A 182 9.64 10.81 -13.66
CA ALA A 182 9.00 11.70 -14.65
C ALA A 182 9.52 13.15 -14.80
N TYR A 183 9.80 13.51 -16.05
CA TYR A 183 9.77 14.89 -16.52
C TYR A 183 8.30 15.29 -16.68
N ASP A 184 7.72 15.93 -15.68
CA ASP A 184 6.56 16.81 -15.91
C ASP A 184 7.01 17.97 -16.84
N GLU A 185 6.10 18.67 -17.51
CA GLU A 185 6.42 19.82 -18.39
C GLU A 185 7.27 20.89 -17.68
N VAL A 186 7.30 20.83 -16.34
CA VAL A 186 8.04 21.70 -15.42
C VAL A 186 9.32 21.08 -14.81
N LYS A 187 9.82 19.92 -15.31
CA LYS A 187 11.06 19.25 -14.85
C LYS A 187 11.13 18.98 -13.33
N LYS A 188 10.01 18.65 -12.66
CA LYS A 188 10.00 18.35 -11.22
C LYS A 188 10.26 16.86 -10.95
N CYS A 189 11.52 16.47 -10.76
CA CYS A 189 11.86 15.12 -10.29
C CYS A 189 11.32 14.89 -8.87
N ARG A 190 10.51 13.84 -8.66
CA ARG A 190 10.26 13.30 -7.32
C ARG A 190 11.29 12.22 -7.04
N PHE A 191 11.97 12.35 -5.91
CA PHE A 191 12.96 11.38 -5.47
C PHE A 191 12.40 10.53 -4.33
N TRP A 192 12.80 9.27 -4.27
CA TRP A 192 12.40 8.32 -3.23
C TRP A 192 13.62 7.78 -2.49
N LYS A 193 13.52 7.64 -1.17
CA LYS A 193 14.48 6.88 -0.35
C LYS A 193 13.83 5.60 0.18
N LYS A 194 14.64 4.56 0.30
CA LYS A 194 14.34 3.36 1.09
C LYS A 194 14.55 3.73 2.56
N ARG A 195 13.56 3.44 3.42
CA ARG A 195 13.69 3.63 4.86
C ARG A 195 13.48 2.30 5.58
N LYS A 196 14.43 1.94 6.44
CA LYS A 196 14.21 0.93 7.46
C LYS A 196 13.46 1.61 8.60
N VAL A 197 12.22 1.18 8.83
CA VAL A 197 11.43 1.62 9.99
C VAL A 197 11.53 0.52 11.03
N SER A 198 11.80 0.92 12.27
CA SER A 198 11.79 0.03 13.44
C SER A 198 10.45 0.21 14.13
N TYR A 199 9.70 -0.86 14.33
CA TYR A 199 8.40 -0.85 15.00
C TYR A 199 8.54 -1.49 16.38
N ASP A 200 8.14 -0.80 17.45
CA ASP A 200 8.24 -1.36 18.80
C ASP A 200 6.94 -2.10 19.17
N TYR A 201 7.02 -3.43 19.37
CA TYR A 201 5.86 -4.22 19.80
C TYR A 201 5.49 -4.03 21.27
N LYS A 202 6.43 -3.54 22.09
CA LYS A 202 6.35 -3.46 23.54
C LYS A 202 6.19 -2.02 24.05
N PHE A 203 6.32 -1.02 23.18
CA PHE A 203 6.36 0.38 23.57
C PHE A 203 5.54 1.23 22.59
N GLU A 204 4.61 2.04 23.13
CA GLU A 204 3.89 3.10 22.41
C GLU A 204 4.88 4.19 22.00
N ARG A 205 5.74 3.94 21.01
CA ARG A 205 6.49 5.01 20.38
C ARG A 205 5.69 5.47 19.17
N SER A 206 4.92 6.52 19.38
CA SER A 206 4.42 7.38 18.31
C SER A 206 5.58 7.71 17.38
N ILE A 207 5.41 7.46 16.08
CA ILE A 207 6.13 8.28 15.12
C ILE A 207 5.54 9.67 15.33
N ASP A 208 6.36 10.57 15.81
CA ASP A 208 6.05 11.96 16.08
C ASP A 208 5.18 12.55 14.94
N GLU A 209 3.90 12.80 15.23
CA GLU A 209 2.92 13.38 14.30
C GLU A 209 3.36 14.76 13.81
N THR A 210 4.35 15.40 14.46
CA THR A 210 4.85 16.73 14.07
C THR A 210 5.68 16.73 12.79
N GLN A 211 6.23 15.59 12.32
CA GLN A 211 6.92 15.55 11.01
C GLN A 211 5.97 15.48 9.81
N TYR A 212 4.66 15.35 10.04
CA TYR A 212 3.68 15.26 8.96
C TYR A 212 3.09 16.61 8.53
N TYR A 213 3.19 17.64 9.38
CA TYR A 213 2.59 18.95 9.13
C TYR A 213 3.55 20.01 8.56
N ASP A 214 4.87 19.76 8.53
CA ASP A 214 5.86 20.78 8.13
C ASP A 214 6.26 20.80 6.63
N VAL A 215 5.49 20.15 5.75
CA VAL A 215 5.76 20.22 4.29
C VAL A 215 4.50 20.58 3.50
N PHE A 216 3.75 21.56 3.98
CA PHE A 216 2.97 22.44 3.12
C PHE A 216 3.02 23.86 3.71
N ILE A 217 3.25 24.86 2.86
CA ILE A 217 3.36 26.30 3.13
C ILE A 217 4.80 26.83 3.32
N ALA A 218 5.46 27.11 2.19
CA ALA A 218 5.90 28.46 1.78
C ALA A 218 6.52 28.37 0.37
#